data_AF-A0A974NT98-F1
#
_entry.id   AF-A0A974NT98-F1
#
_cell.length_a   1.000
_cell.length_b   1.000
_cell.length_c   1.000
_cell.angle_alpha   90.00
_cell.angle_beta   90.00
_cell.angle_gamma   90.00
#
_symmetry.space_group_name_H-M   'P 1'
#
loop_
_entity.id
_entity.type
_entity.pdbx_description
1 polymer ?
#
loop_
_entity_poly.entity_id
_entity_poly.type
_entity_poly.pdbx_seq_one_letter_code
_entity_poly.pdbx_strand_id
1 'polypeptide(L)'
;MGEIERLVPSGLVEQWAMHLRRQRSRAMDAIWLIDSGFTVHDGRDGVPTEDATARYRAEQAEVIAEVSRLIEQYDAINLRQSGEEPE
;
A
#
# COMPACT_ATOMS: atom_id res chain seq x y z
N MET A 1 4.10 19.91 29.41
CA MET A 1 3.42 19.50 28.16
C MET A 1 3.22 18.00 28.29
N GLY A 2 1.99 17.55 28.52
CA GLY A 2 1.70 16.14 28.78
C GLY A 2 2.10 15.30 27.57
N GLU A 3 2.85 14.24 27.82
CA GLU A 3 3.13 13.18 26.86
C GLU A 3 1.79 12.77 26.25
N ILE A 4 1.60 13.02 24.94
CA ILE A 4 0.40 12.52 24.25
C ILE A 4 0.50 11.01 24.34
N GLU A 5 -0.25 10.42 25.28
CA GLU A 5 -0.31 8.99 25.48
C GLU A 5 -0.72 8.38 24.13
N ARG A 6 0.25 7.74 23.45
CA ARG A 6 0.01 7.15 22.14
C ARG A 6 -1.01 6.03 22.34
N LEU A 7 -2.25 6.28 21.92
CA LEU A 7 -3.34 5.29 21.93
C LEU A 7 -2.98 4.02 21.16
N VAL A 8 -2.03 4.12 20.22
CA VAL A 8 -1.50 3.00 19.44
C VAL A 8 0.02 2.91 19.65
N PRO A 9 0.55 1.75 20.07
CA PRO A 9 1.99 1.56 20.27
C PRO A 9 2.79 1.85 18.99
N SER A 10 3.92 2.54 19.10
CA SER A 10 4.76 2.91 17.94
C SER A 10 5.19 1.70 17.11
N GLY A 11 5.58 0.60 17.77
CA GLY A 11 5.96 -0.63 17.08
C GLY A 11 4.81 -1.24 16.26
N LEU A 12 3.56 -1.05 16.67
CA LEU A 12 2.41 -1.48 15.89
C LEU A 12 2.23 -0.60 14.64
N VAL A 13 2.40 0.71 14.77
CA VAL A 13 2.35 1.64 13.62
C VAL A 13 3.46 1.34 12.60
N GLU A 14 4.67 1.04 13.07
CA GLU A 14 5.79 0.63 12.20
C GLU A 14 5.50 -0.67 11.45
N GLN A 15 4.92 -1.67 12.12
CA GLN A 15 4.49 -2.92 11.48
C GLN A 15 3.43 -2.67 10.40
N TRP A 16 2.45 -1.79 10.66
CA TRP A 16 1.48 -1.37 9.67
C TRP A 16 2.13 -0.66 8.48
N ALA A 17 3.08 0.24 8.71
CA ALA A 17 3.79 0.92 7.63
C ALA A 17 4.62 -0.05 6.77
N MET A 18 5.26 -1.06 7.38
CA MET A 18 5.93 -2.14 6.65
C MET A 18 4.94 -2.99 5.84
N HIS A 19 3.79 -3.32 6.42
CA HIS A 19 2.74 -4.07 5.73
C HIS A 19 2.23 -3.32 4.50
N LEU A 20 1.94 -2.03 4.64
CA LEU A 20 1.51 -1.14 3.56
C LEU A 20 2.55 -1.10 2.43
N ARG A 21 3.84 -0.88 2.76
CA ARG A 21 4.92 -0.91 1.74
C ARG A 21 4.96 -2.22 0.96
N ARG A 22 4.78 -3.35 1.66
CA ARG A 22 4.73 -4.68 1.02
C ARG A 22 3.49 -4.87 0.14
N GLN A 23 2.33 -4.39 0.59
CA GLN A 23 1.09 -4.44 -0.19
C GLN A 23 1.24 -3.63 -1.49
N ARG A 24 1.83 -2.43 -1.43
CA ARG A 24 2.12 -1.63 -2.62
C ARG A 24 3.05 -2.35 -3.59
N SER A 25 4.13 -2.94 -3.09
CA SER A 25 5.06 -3.73 -3.92
C SER A 25 4.33 -4.87 -4.64
N ARG A 26 3.52 -5.64 -3.91
CA ARG A 26 2.76 -6.76 -4.50
C ARG A 26 1.74 -6.30 -5.53
N ALA A 27 1.07 -5.18 -5.31
CA ALA A 27 0.15 -4.59 -6.28
C ALA A 27 0.87 -4.13 -7.55
N MET A 28 2.07 -3.53 -7.41
CA MET A 28 2.92 -3.17 -8.54
C MET A 28 3.38 -4.41 -9.32
N ASP A 29 3.82 -5.47 -8.63
CA ASP A 29 4.22 -6.73 -9.26
C ASP A 29 3.06 -7.36 -10.03
N ALA A 30 1.85 -7.33 -9.46
CA ALA A 30 0.64 -7.83 -10.11
C ALA A 30 0.29 -7.05 -11.38
N ILE A 31 0.34 -5.71 -11.35
CA ILE A 31 0.13 -4.90 -12.56
C ILE A 31 1.22 -5.19 -13.59
N TRP A 32 2.48 -5.30 -13.16
CA TRP A 32 3.59 -5.62 -14.06
C TRP A 32 3.39 -6.95 -14.79
N LEU A 33 2.92 -7.99 -14.08
CA LEU A 33 2.56 -9.27 -14.68
C LEU A 33 1.45 -9.09 -15.72
N ILE A 34 0.38 -8.35 -15.38
CA ILE A 34 -0.73 -8.11 -16.30
C ILE A 34 -0.28 -7.35 -17.55
N ASP A 35 0.48 -6.29 -17.38
CA ASP A 35 1.02 -5.47 -18.47
C ASP A 35 2.04 -6.27 -19.32
N SER A 36 2.61 -7.35 -18.78
CA SER A 36 3.46 -8.32 -19.48
C SER A 36 2.69 -9.44 -20.20
N GLY A 37 1.35 -9.42 -20.16
CA GLY A 37 0.48 -10.36 -20.87
C GLY A 37 -0.08 -11.51 -20.02
N PHE A 38 0.13 -11.51 -18.70
CA PHE A 38 -0.52 -12.48 -17.81
C PHE A 38 -1.98 -12.08 -17.55
N THR A 39 -2.86 -13.07 -17.42
CA THR A 39 -4.30 -12.85 -17.20
C THR A 39 -4.76 -13.45 -15.88
N VAL A 40 -5.78 -12.84 -15.29
CA VAL A 40 -6.45 -13.37 -14.09
C VAL A 40 -7.52 -14.37 -14.50
N HIS A 41 -7.57 -15.49 -13.79
CA HIS A 41 -8.62 -16.49 -13.94
C HIS A 41 -9.77 -16.18 -12.98
N ASP A 42 -11.00 -16.22 -13.47
CA ASP A 42 -12.22 -15.97 -12.68
C ASP A 42 -12.90 -17.25 -12.16
N GLY A 43 -12.17 -18.37 -12.14
CA GLY A 43 -12.70 -19.66 -11.71
C GLY A 43 -13.44 -20.44 -12.81
N ARG A 44 -13.36 -20.02 -14.07
CA ARG A 44 -13.86 -20.77 -15.24
C ARG A 44 -12.83 -21.80 -15.77
N ASP A 45 -12.37 -22.70 -14.90
CA ASP A 45 -11.49 -23.83 -15.26
C ASP A 45 -10.23 -23.46 -16.06
N GLY A 46 -9.60 -22.33 -15.72
CA GLY A 46 -8.37 -21.89 -16.35
C GLY A 46 -8.56 -21.14 -17.68
N VAL A 47 -9.79 -20.83 -18.09
CA VAL A 47 -10.05 -19.90 -19.21
C VAL A 47 -9.78 -18.46 -18.74
N PRO A 48 -8.84 -17.73 -19.35
CA PRO A 48 -8.65 -16.30 -19.08
C PRO A 48 -9.90 -15.49 -19.41
N THR A 49 -10.24 -14.52 -18.56
CA THR A 49 -11.28 -13.53 -18.89
C THR A 49 -10.70 -12.13 -18.85
N GLU A 50 -10.90 -11.39 -19.94
CA GLU A 50 -10.41 -10.01 -20.10
C GLU A 50 -11.00 -9.10 -19.01
N ASP A 51 -12.29 -9.29 -18.70
CA ASP A 51 -12.99 -8.52 -17.65
C ASP A 51 -12.38 -8.74 -16.26
N ALA A 52 -12.07 -9.99 -15.87
CA ALA A 52 -11.45 -10.25 -14.56
C ALA A 52 -10.04 -9.68 -14.47
N THR A 53 -9.29 -9.73 -15.57
CA THR A 53 -7.94 -9.15 -15.65
C THR A 53 -7.99 -7.63 -15.56
N ALA A 54 -8.87 -6.99 -16.33
CA ALA A 54 -9.04 -5.54 -16.34
C ALA A 54 -9.55 -5.00 -15.00
N ARG A 55 -10.54 -5.66 -14.40
CA ARG A 55 -11.05 -5.33 -13.06
C ARG A 55 -9.95 -5.45 -12.01
N TYR A 56 -9.25 -6.58 -11.97
CA TYR A 56 -8.19 -6.79 -10.99
C TYR A 56 -7.04 -5.80 -11.16
N ARG A 57 -6.66 -5.46 -12.40
CA ARG A 57 -5.68 -4.41 -12.69
C ARG A 57 -6.11 -3.06 -12.11
N ALA A 58 -7.38 -2.68 -12.31
CA ALA A 58 -7.92 -1.43 -11.77
C ALA A 58 -7.92 -1.43 -10.23
N GLU A 59 -8.31 -2.53 -9.60
CA GLU A 59 -8.24 -2.71 -8.15
C GLU A 59 -6.81 -2.55 -7.62
N GLN A 60 -5.81 -3.16 -8.28
CA GLN A 60 -4.40 -3.01 -7.87
C GLN A 60 -3.90 -1.58 -8.04
N ALA A 61 -4.36 -0.86 -9.07
CA ALA A 61 -4.00 0.54 -9.27
C ALA A 61 -4.57 1.43 -8.16
N GLU A 62 -5.81 1.18 -7.73
CA GLU A 62 -6.43 1.86 -6.59
C GLU A 62 -5.69 1.55 -5.28
N VAL A 63 -5.31 0.28 -5.06
CA VAL A 63 -4.48 -0.13 -3.91
C VAL A 63 -3.16 0.65 -3.90
N ILE A 64 -2.47 0.78 -5.03
CA ILE A 64 -1.22 1.56 -5.11
C ILE A 64 -1.46 3.02 -4.73
N ALA A 65 -2.51 3.64 -5.27
CA ALA A 65 -2.81 5.04 -5.01
C ALA A 65 -3.09 5.29 -3.53
N GLU A 66 -3.99 4.51 -2.93
CA GLU A 66 -4.39 4.69 -1.53
C GLU A 66 -3.26 4.35 -0.56
N VAL A 67 -2.54 3.24 -0.80
CA VAL A 67 -1.42 2.84 0.06
C VAL A 67 -0.27 3.85 -0.03
N SER A 68 -0.02 4.43 -1.22
CA SER A 68 1.00 5.49 -1.36
C SER A 68 0.62 6.72 -0.53
N ARG A 69 -0.65 7.15 -0.60
CA ARG A 69 -1.17 8.25 0.21
C ARG A 69 -1.00 8.00 1.72
N LEU A 70 -1.26 6.78 2.19
CA LEU A 70 -1.09 6.41 3.60
C LEU A 70 0.38 6.38 4.04
N ILE A 71 1.28 5.87 3.18
CA ILE A 71 2.73 5.88 3.45
C ILE A 71 3.24 7.32 3.52
N GLU A 72 2.85 8.18 2.58
CA GLU A 72 3.21 9.60 2.59
C GLU A 72 2.71 10.30 3.86
N GLN A 73 1.49 10.00 4.30
CA GLN A 73 0.96 10.53 5.56
C GLN A 73 1.78 10.06 6.77
N TYR A 74 2.14 8.76 6.82
CA TYR A 74 2.99 8.21 7.88
C TYR A 74 4.37 8.87 7.88
N ASP A 75 5.02 8.97 6.72
CA ASP A 75 6.35 9.58 6.60
C ASP A 75 6.31 11.06 6.99
N ALA A 76 5.28 11.81 6.56
CA ALA A 76 5.11 13.23 6.91
C ALA A 76 4.86 13.47 8.41
N ILE A 77 4.23 12.53 9.12
CA ILE A 77 4.05 12.61 10.58
C ILE A 77 5.38 12.34 11.28
N ASN A 78 6.11 11.30 10.87
CA ASN A 78 7.36 10.92 11.54
C ASN A 78 8.52 11.89 11.21
N LEU A 79 8.60 12.40 9.99
CA LEU A 79 9.60 13.41 9.61
C LEU A 79 9.37 14.76 10.31
N ARG A 80 8.11 15.09 10.63
CA ARG A 80 7.77 16.25 11.48
C ARG A 80 8.18 16.08 12.94
N GLN A 81 8.29 14.84 13.44
CA GLN A 81 8.77 14.58 14.80
C GLN A 81 10.30 14.65 14.90
N SER A 82 11.02 14.56 13.78
CA SER A 82 12.48 14.62 13.73
C SER A 82 13.06 16.02 13.45
N GLY A 83 12.21 17.06 13.36
CA GLY A 83 12.61 18.43 13.03
C GLY A 83 12.59 19.39 14.22
N GLU A 84 13.79 19.66 14.74
CA GLU A 84 14.29 20.93 15.32
C GLU A 84 13.52 21.60 16.48
N GLU A 85 14.05 21.44 17.70
CA GLU A 85 14.04 22.53 18.69
C GLU A 85 14.97 23.65 18.18
N PRO A 86 14.50 24.89 18.01
CA PRO A 86 15.39 26.01 17.76
C PRO A 86 16.10 26.39 19.07
N GLU A 87 17.44 26.39 19.05
CA GLU A 87 18.27 27.12 20.02
C GLU A 87 18.02 28.64 19.95
#